data_AF-A0A838DV79-F1
#
_entry.id   AF-A0A838DV79-F1
#
_cell.length_a   1.000
_cell.length_b   1.000
_cell.length_c   1.000
_cell.angle_alpha   90.00
_cell.angle_beta   90.00
_cell.angle_gamma   90.00
#
_symmetry.space_group_name_H-M   'P 1'
#
loop_
_entity.id
_entity.type
_entity.pdbx_description
1 polymer ?
#
loop_
_entity_poly.entity_id
_entity_poly.type
_entity_poly.pdbx_seq_one_letter_code
_entity_poly.pdbx_strand_id
1 'polypeptide(L)'
;MAPQTRLELLRRSIGAWNNWRQQHQDLIPDLKGANFSGDNLSGADLSGADLSGADLSGADLSRADFSGANLSKADLSRTNLSGANLSRADLTRANFSGANLNEANLSETNLSRASLNNVDLIEVQALGNRRHIGPRLVDVRWGTTNLIGVDWSQVYFLGDEDWARQQKTEEAYKIAVRANRQLMVALQSQGLNENAAHFAYRSQVLQKSVLGYRFRSPSVTLRGRVQALVQWLFSWLLFLLAGYGYRPGRTFLTYLLVIGGFATTYYFLGLTDIGPHGVPGPHYLSWYEAFVVSMTAFHGRGFIVGTFSPGDPQALVAAIEAFVGLLVEVTFIATLTQRLFSK
;
A
#
# COMPACT_ATOMS: atom_id res chain seq x y z
N MET A 1 -15.25 -35.23 23.81
CA MET A 1 -16.54 -35.38 23.08
C MET A 1 -16.24 -35.59 21.60
N ALA A 2 -16.88 -36.55 20.93
CA ALA A 2 -16.63 -36.82 19.51
C ALA A 2 -17.07 -35.63 18.62
N PRO A 3 -16.51 -35.46 17.39
CA PRO A 3 -16.91 -34.36 16.50
C PRO A 3 -18.42 -34.37 16.16
N GLN A 4 -18.99 -35.54 15.86
CA GLN A 4 -20.43 -35.66 15.55
C GLN A 4 -21.32 -35.18 16.70
N THR A 5 -21.01 -35.54 17.95
CA THR A 5 -21.78 -35.09 19.11
C THR A 5 -21.63 -33.58 19.35
N ARG A 6 -20.51 -32.96 18.93
CA ARG A 6 -20.34 -31.50 18.96
C ARG A 6 -21.22 -30.79 17.91
N LEU A 7 -21.36 -31.36 16.71
CA LEU A 7 -22.30 -30.88 15.68
C LEU A 7 -23.76 -30.95 16.18
N GLU A 8 -24.14 -32.07 16.78
CA GLU A 8 -25.47 -32.25 17.37
C GLU A 8 -25.75 -31.28 18.52
N LEU A 9 -24.76 -31.03 19.39
CA LEU A 9 -24.88 -30.06 20.48
C LEU A 9 -25.14 -28.64 19.96
N LEU A 10 -24.34 -28.20 18.99
CA LEU A 10 -24.45 -26.87 18.38
C LEU A 10 -25.82 -26.68 17.71
N ARG A 11 -26.28 -27.66 16.91
CA ARG A 11 -27.60 -27.63 16.28
C ARG A 11 -28.77 -27.67 17.26
N ARG A 12 -28.64 -28.44 18.35
CA ARG A 12 -29.72 -28.60 19.33
C ARG A 12 -29.91 -27.37 20.21
N SER A 13 -28.82 -26.68 20.59
CA SER A 13 -28.91 -25.49 21.43
C SER A 13 -27.61 -24.68 21.44
N ILE A 14 -27.67 -23.47 20.88
CA ILE A 14 -26.59 -22.46 20.98
C ILE A 14 -26.26 -22.14 22.45
N GLY A 15 -27.26 -22.10 23.33
CA GLY A 15 -27.04 -21.90 24.77
C GLY A 15 -26.24 -23.04 25.42
N ALA A 16 -26.55 -24.31 25.09
CA ALA A 16 -25.80 -25.45 25.59
C ALA A 16 -24.37 -25.51 25.00
N TRP A 17 -24.21 -25.14 23.72
CA TRP A 17 -22.91 -25.00 23.09
C TRP A 17 -22.05 -23.91 23.74
N ASN A 18 -22.59 -22.71 23.95
CA ASN A 18 -21.87 -21.60 24.57
C ASN A 18 -21.49 -21.94 26.04
N ASN A 19 -22.38 -22.60 26.79
CA ASN A 19 -22.07 -23.10 28.13
C ASN A 19 -20.93 -24.14 28.10
N TRP A 20 -20.92 -25.03 27.11
CA TRP A 20 -19.84 -26.00 26.92
C TRP A 20 -18.51 -25.30 26.56
N ARG A 21 -18.52 -24.30 25.67
CA ARG A 21 -17.35 -23.47 25.33
C ARG A 21 -16.75 -22.77 26.54
N GLN A 22 -17.59 -22.15 27.38
CA GLN A 22 -17.14 -21.48 28.62
C GLN A 22 -16.39 -22.43 29.57
N GLN A 23 -16.75 -23.71 29.59
CA GLN A 23 -16.11 -24.76 30.39
C GLN A 23 -14.85 -25.36 29.72
N HIS A 24 -14.63 -25.12 28.42
CA HIS A 24 -13.60 -25.77 27.61
C HIS A 24 -12.89 -24.75 26.69
N GLN A 25 -12.41 -23.65 27.29
CA GLN A 25 -11.78 -22.52 26.57
C GLN A 25 -10.43 -22.90 25.92
N ASP A 26 -9.77 -23.94 26.45
CA ASP A 26 -8.53 -24.53 25.94
C ASP A 26 -8.73 -25.41 24.70
N LEU A 27 -9.95 -25.91 24.48
CA LEU A 27 -10.26 -26.76 23.34
C LEU A 27 -10.54 -25.93 22.08
N ILE A 28 -9.92 -26.36 20.98
CA ILE A 28 -10.28 -25.94 19.62
C ILE A 28 -11.42 -26.84 19.12
N PRO A 29 -12.61 -26.29 18.80
CA PRO A 29 -13.65 -27.06 18.15
C PRO A 29 -13.22 -27.53 16.75
N ASP A 30 -13.33 -28.82 16.48
CA ASP A 30 -13.14 -29.39 15.15
C ASP A 30 -14.52 -29.57 14.51
N LEU A 31 -14.82 -28.70 13.54
CA LEU A 31 -16.06 -28.61 12.78
C LEU A 31 -15.73 -28.59 11.27
N LYS A 32 -14.58 -29.17 10.90
CA LYS A 32 -14.01 -29.09 9.57
C LYS A 32 -14.87 -29.79 8.53
N GLY A 33 -15.17 -29.10 7.43
CA GLY A 33 -16.04 -29.64 6.37
C GLY A 33 -17.47 -29.95 6.83
N ALA A 34 -17.90 -29.45 8.00
CA ALA A 34 -19.26 -29.63 8.48
C ALA A 34 -20.26 -28.90 7.56
N ASN A 35 -21.44 -29.47 7.41
CA ASN A 35 -22.55 -28.80 6.75
C ASN A 35 -23.49 -28.22 7.82
N PHE A 36 -23.62 -26.90 7.78
CA PHE A 36 -24.50 -26.03 8.55
C PHE A 36 -25.37 -25.14 7.63
N SER A 37 -25.57 -25.53 6.37
CA SER A 37 -26.33 -24.76 5.39
C SER A 37 -27.75 -24.50 5.88
N GLY A 38 -28.13 -23.21 5.97
CA GLY A 38 -29.41 -22.76 6.49
C GLY A 38 -29.63 -22.91 8.01
N ASP A 39 -28.64 -23.37 8.79
CA ASP A 39 -28.78 -23.49 10.24
C ASP A 39 -28.83 -22.11 10.92
N ASN A 40 -29.55 -22.02 12.05
CA ASN A 40 -29.49 -20.83 12.91
C ASN A 40 -28.41 -21.03 13.98
N LEU A 41 -27.29 -20.31 13.81
CA LEU A 41 -26.16 -20.26 14.74
C LEU A 41 -25.95 -18.84 15.31
N SER A 42 -27.00 -18.02 15.34
CA SER A 42 -26.96 -16.65 15.88
C SER A 42 -26.42 -16.65 17.32
N GLY A 43 -25.36 -15.86 17.56
CA GLY A 43 -24.72 -15.74 18.88
C GLY A 43 -23.91 -16.96 19.33
N ALA A 44 -23.56 -17.88 18.42
CA ALA A 44 -22.70 -19.02 18.74
C ALA A 44 -21.24 -18.59 19.01
N ASP A 45 -20.65 -19.13 20.07
CA ASP A 45 -19.20 -19.04 20.32
C ASP A 45 -18.47 -20.10 19.49
N LEU A 46 -18.00 -19.71 18.31
CA LEU A 46 -17.20 -20.51 17.40
C LEU A 46 -15.74 -20.00 17.38
N SER A 47 -15.32 -19.30 18.44
CA SER A 47 -13.97 -18.74 18.57
C SER A 47 -12.90 -19.83 18.47
N GLY A 48 -11.87 -19.56 17.67
CA GLY A 48 -10.76 -20.50 17.41
C GLY A 48 -11.12 -21.80 16.69
N ALA A 49 -12.38 -22.04 16.30
CA ALA A 49 -12.81 -23.30 15.69
C ALA A 49 -12.16 -23.56 14.31
N ASP A 50 -11.88 -24.84 13.99
CA ASP A 50 -11.59 -25.26 12.62
C ASP A 50 -12.91 -25.55 11.89
N LEU A 51 -13.30 -24.63 11.02
CA LEU A 51 -14.43 -24.68 10.10
C LEU A 51 -13.93 -24.71 8.65
N SER A 52 -12.69 -25.17 8.40
CA SER A 52 -12.12 -25.12 7.06
C SER A 52 -12.89 -26.00 6.08
N GLY A 53 -13.32 -25.39 4.97
CA GLY A 53 -14.20 -26.01 3.98
C GLY A 53 -15.60 -26.36 4.47
N ALA A 54 -16.06 -25.82 5.61
CA ALA A 54 -17.45 -25.98 6.05
C ALA A 54 -18.43 -25.30 5.08
N ASP A 55 -19.61 -25.89 4.92
CA ASP A 55 -20.74 -25.27 4.22
C ASP A 55 -21.62 -24.59 5.26
N LEU A 56 -21.62 -23.26 5.27
CA LEU A 56 -22.43 -22.40 6.12
C LEU A 56 -23.45 -21.63 5.25
N SER A 57 -23.67 -22.03 4.00
CA SER A 57 -24.44 -21.24 3.03
C SER A 57 -25.86 -20.95 3.52
N GLY A 58 -26.30 -19.69 3.47
CA GLY A 58 -27.61 -19.26 3.94
C GLY A 58 -27.86 -19.33 5.45
N ALA A 59 -26.85 -19.68 6.27
CA ALA A 59 -27.00 -19.74 7.73
C ALA A 59 -27.21 -18.35 8.35
N ASP A 60 -27.95 -18.30 9.47
CA ASP A 60 -27.97 -17.13 10.35
C ASP A 60 -26.81 -17.22 11.34
N LEU A 61 -25.81 -16.39 11.14
CA LEU A 61 -24.57 -16.30 11.91
C LEU A 61 -24.48 -14.95 12.64
N SER A 62 -25.59 -14.23 12.78
CA SER A 62 -25.61 -12.91 13.37
C SER A 62 -25.09 -12.93 14.80
N ARG A 63 -24.22 -11.97 15.14
CA ARG A 63 -23.55 -11.85 16.45
C ARG A 63 -22.75 -13.09 16.90
N ALA A 64 -22.48 -14.06 16.02
CA ALA A 64 -21.62 -15.19 16.33
C ALA A 64 -20.17 -14.71 16.51
N ASP A 65 -19.43 -15.39 17.39
CA ASP A 65 -18.00 -15.15 17.59
C ASP A 65 -17.18 -16.18 16.80
N PHE A 66 -16.44 -15.71 15.80
CA PHE A 66 -15.49 -16.48 14.99
C PHE A 66 -14.05 -16.00 15.21
N SER A 67 -13.77 -15.33 16.33
CA SER A 67 -12.45 -14.73 16.55
C SER A 67 -11.34 -15.78 16.53
N GLY A 68 -10.34 -15.57 15.69
CA GLY A 68 -9.26 -16.52 15.43
C GLY A 68 -9.67 -17.86 14.79
N ALA A 69 -10.91 -18.03 14.33
CA ALA A 69 -11.37 -19.27 13.71
C ALA A 69 -10.72 -19.49 12.33
N ASN A 70 -10.56 -20.75 11.94
CA ASN A 70 -10.14 -21.14 10.61
C ASN A 70 -11.37 -21.43 9.74
N LEU A 71 -11.77 -20.45 8.93
CA LEU A 71 -12.87 -20.52 7.96
C LEU A 71 -12.33 -20.65 6.52
N SER A 72 -11.09 -21.11 6.35
CA SER A 72 -10.46 -21.17 5.03
C SER A 72 -11.23 -22.10 4.08
N LYS A 73 -11.55 -21.61 2.88
CA LYS A 73 -12.42 -22.24 1.88
C LYS A 73 -13.87 -22.51 2.32
N ALA A 74 -14.35 -21.98 3.44
CA ALA A 74 -15.75 -22.15 3.83
C ALA A 74 -16.70 -21.46 2.84
N ASP A 75 -17.89 -22.03 2.65
CA ASP A 75 -18.98 -21.36 1.92
C ASP A 75 -19.86 -20.58 2.91
N LEU A 76 -19.72 -19.26 2.89
CA LEU A 76 -20.49 -18.27 3.65
C LEU A 76 -21.45 -17.51 2.71
N SER A 77 -21.80 -18.06 1.54
CA SER A 77 -22.68 -17.37 0.61
C SER A 77 -24.08 -17.21 1.21
N ARG A 78 -24.68 -16.03 1.00
CA ARG A 78 -26.02 -15.66 1.51
C ARG A 78 -26.18 -15.76 3.05
N THR A 79 -25.09 -15.85 3.82
CA THR A 79 -25.18 -15.85 5.29
C THR A 79 -25.58 -14.49 5.83
N ASN A 80 -26.27 -14.48 6.96
CA ASN A 80 -26.41 -13.29 7.79
C ASN A 80 -25.26 -13.24 8.82
N LEU A 81 -24.23 -12.43 8.61
CA LEU A 81 -23.11 -12.23 9.55
C LEU A 81 -23.20 -10.89 10.30
N SER A 82 -24.42 -10.35 10.46
CA SER A 82 -24.58 -9.02 11.05
C SER A 82 -24.10 -8.99 12.51
N GLY A 83 -23.23 -8.03 12.82
CA GLY A 83 -22.58 -7.92 14.14
C GLY A 83 -21.65 -9.08 14.51
N ALA A 84 -21.27 -9.96 13.58
CA ALA A 84 -20.41 -11.11 13.86
C ALA A 84 -18.95 -10.68 14.13
N ASN A 85 -18.30 -11.33 15.11
CA ASN A 85 -16.90 -11.09 15.43
C ASN A 85 -16.00 -12.02 14.62
N LEU A 86 -15.52 -11.58 13.46
CA LEU A 86 -14.58 -12.32 12.61
C LEU A 86 -13.10 -11.99 12.92
N SER A 87 -12.80 -11.23 13.98
CA SER A 87 -11.45 -10.70 14.19
C SER A 87 -10.37 -11.80 14.22
N ARG A 88 -9.26 -11.60 13.50
CA ARG A 88 -8.18 -12.59 13.30
C ARG A 88 -8.56 -13.91 12.60
N ALA A 89 -9.78 -14.08 12.10
CA ALA A 89 -10.17 -15.31 11.40
C ALA A 89 -9.37 -15.51 10.09
N ASP A 90 -9.02 -16.77 9.79
CA ASP A 90 -8.51 -17.14 8.46
C ASP A 90 -9.67 -17.39 7.51
N LEU A 91 -9.90 -16.44 6.61
CA LEU A 91 -10.95 -16.46 5.59
C LEU A 91 -10.37 -16.73 4.19
N THR A 92 -9.16 -17.31 4.12
CA THR A 92 -8.48 -17.58 2.86
C THR A 92 -9.36 -18.41 1.94
N ARG A 93 -9.68 -17.87 0.75
CA ARG A 93 -10.57 -18.48 -0.26
C ARG A 93 -12.02 -18.74 0.21
N ALA A 94 -12.50 -18.11 1.28
CA ALA A 94 -13.90 -18.19 1.67
C ALA A 94 -14.83 -17.53 0.63
N ASN A 95 -16.05 -18.04 0.50
CA ASN A 95 -17.08 -17.51 -0.40
C ASN A 95 -18.13 -16.73 0.40
N PHE A 96 -18.15 -15.40 0.31
CA PHE A 96 -19.16 -14.55 0.96
C PHE A 96 -20.24 -14.08 -0.02
N SER A 97 -20.43 -14.73 -1.17
CA SER A 97 -21.26 -14.14 -2.24
C SER A 97 -22.70 -13.91 -1.78
N GLY A 98 -23.14 -12.64 -1.74
CA GLY A 98 -24.45 -12.23 -1.21
C GLY A 98 -24.61 -12.28 0.32
N ALA A 99 -23.52 -12.35 1.09
CA ALA A 99 -23.57 -12.30 2.56
C ALA A 99 -23.81 -10.88 3.09
N ASN A 100 -24.51 -10.78 4.21
CA ASN A 100 -24.66 -9.54 4.98
C ASN A 100 -23.53 -9.42 6.01
N LEU A 101 -22.70 -8.37 5.92
CA LEU A 101 -21.57 -8.10 6.82
C LEU A 101 -21.72 -6.78 7.61
N ASN A 102 -22.92 -6.22 7.70
CA ASN A 102 -23.18 -5.01 8.50
C ASN A 102 -22.80 -5.22 9.97
N GLU A 103 -22.19 -4.23 10.61
CA GLU A 103 -21.67 -4.28 11.98
C GLU A 103 -20.60 -5.37 12.25
N ALA A 104 -20.16 -6.13 11.25
CA ALA A 104 -19.17 -7.18 11.46
C ALA A 104 -17.77 -6.62 11.79
N ASN A 105 -17.04 -7.30 12.66
CA ASN A 105 -15.65 -6.97 12.98
C ASN A 105 -14.69 -7.82 12.12
N LEU A 106 -14.06 -7.19 11.13
CA LEU A 106 -13.12 -7.81 10.18
C LEU A 106 -11.64 -7.53 10.53
N SER A 107 -11.35 -6.94 11.69
CA SER A 107 -9.99 -6.55 12.08
C SER A 107 -9.02 -7.75 12.12
N GLU A 108 -7.82 -7.55 11.57
CA GLU A 108 -6.78 -8.59 11.46
C GLU A 108 -7.19 -9.87 10.68
N THR A 109 -8.32 -9.88 9.97
CA THR A 109 -8.74 -11.04 9.15
C THR A 109 -7.81 -11.31 7.97
N ASN A 110 -7.74 -12.59 7.57
CA ASN A 110 -7.08 -12.99 6.34
C ASN A 110 -8.09 -13.31 5.24
N LEU A 111 -8.54 -12.30 4.50
CA LEU A 111 -9.46 -12.44 3.35
C LEU A 111 -8.74 -12.82 2.04
N SER A 112 -7.49 -13.27 2.08
CA SER A 112 -6.71 -13.60 0.88
C SER A 112 -7.48 -14.53 -0.07
N ARG A 113 -7.71 -14.09 -1.32
CA ARG A 113 -8.47 -14.84 -2.35
C ARG A 113 -9.95 -15.12 -2.02
N ALA A 114 -10.54 -14.45 -1.03
CA ALA A 114 -11.96 -14.53 -0.75
C ALA A 114 -12.81 -13.91 -1.88
N SER A 115 -14.09 -14.30 -1.94
CA SER A 115 -15.08 -13.78 -2.91
C SER A 115 -16.15 -12.97 -2.19
N LEU A 116 -16.22 -11.67 -2.44
CA LEU A 116 -17.15 -10.70 -1.82
C LEU A 116 -18.25 -10.23 -2.80
N ASN A 117 -18.50 -10.97 -3.90
CA ASN A 117 -19.49 -10.60 -4.91
C ASN A 117 -20.88 -10.36 -4.29
N ASN A 118 -21.54 -9.25 -4.64
CA ASN A 118 -22.83 -8.83 -4.08
C ASN A 118 -22.87 -8.71 -2.54
N VAL A 119 -21.73 -8.47 -1.88
CA VAL A 119 -21.67 -8.12 -0.45
C VAL A 119 -21.90 -6.62 -0.27
N ASP A 120 -22.65 -6.24 0.75
CA ASP A 120 -22.68 -4.87 1.25
C ASP A 120 -21.77 -4.72 2.47
N LEU A 121 -21.00 -3.64 2.52
CA LEU A 121 -20.02 -3.34 3.59
C LEU A 121 -20.24 -1.95 4.21
N ILE A 122 -21.44 -1.35 4.08
CA ILE A 122 -21.70 0.02 4.52
C ILE A 122 -21.40 0.26 6.01
N GLU A 123 -21.48 -0.77 6.87
CA GLU A 123 -21.42 -0.62 8.33
C GLU A 123 -20.41 -1.54 9.02
N VAL A 124 -19.31 -1.93 8.36
CA VAL A 124 -18.26 -2.77 8.99
C VAL A 124 -17.71 -2.08 10.25
N GLN A 125 -17.94 -2.68 11.43
CA GLN A 125 -17.65 -2.06 12.73
C GLN A 125 -16.16 -1.75 12.92
N ALA A 126 -15.29 -2.65 12.46
CA ALA A 126 -13.85 -2.48 12.53
C ALA A 126 -13.17 -3.20 11.36
N LEU A 127 -12.47 -2.43 10.53
CA LEU A 127 -11.59 -2.97 9.49
C LEU A 127 -10.12 -2.99 9.95
N GLY A 128 -9.70 -1.95 10.68
CA GLY A 128 -8.37 -1.83 11.26
C GLY A 128 -8.31 -2.27 12.73
N ASN A 129 -7.15 -2.75 13.19
CA ASN A 129 -6.88 -2.92 14.62
C ASN A 129 -6.37 -1.63 15.30
N ARG A 130 -6.04 -1.69 16.60
CA ARG A 130 -5.49 -0.56 17.38
C ARG A 130 -4.17 0.06 16.85
N ARG A 131 -3.52 -0.57 15.86
CA ARG A 131 -2.32 -0.07 15.16
C ARG A 131 -2.63 0.37 13.72
N HIS A 132 -3.91 0.49 13.36
CA HIS A 132 -4.41 0.81 12.01
C HIS A 132 -3.99 -0.22 10.94
N ILE A 133 -3.81 -1.48 11.35
CA ILE A 133 -3.53 -2.60 10.45
C ILE A 133 -4.86 -3.19 10.00
N GLY A 134 -5.16 -3.10 8.71
CA GLY A 134 -6.33 -3.69 8.08
C GLY A 134 -6.20 -5.19 7.82
N PRO A 135 -7.21 -5.82 7.19
CA PRO A 135 -7.15 -7.21 6.79
C PRO A 135 -6.10 -7.47 5.71
N ARG A 136 -5.84 -8.75 5.44
CA ARG A 136 -5.15 -9.19 4.22
C ARG A 136 -6.14 -9.30 3.07
N LEU A 137 -5.82 -8.68 1.93
CA LEU A 137 -6.73 -8.51 0.79
C LEU A 137 -6.13 -8.96 -0.55
N VAL A 138 -4.96 -9.61 -0.54
CA VAL A 138 -4.34 -10.09 -1.79
C VAL A 138 -5.27 -11.04 -2.56
N ASP A 139 -5.44 -10.76 -3.86
CA ASP A 139 -6.26 -11.52 -4.80
C ASP A 139 -7.76 -11.64 -4.40
N VAL A 140 -8.28 -10.77 -3.52
CA VAL A 140 -9.73 -10.67 -3.21
C VAL A 140 -10.54 -10.36 -4.48
N ARG A 141 -11.69 -11.01 -4.61
CA ARG A 141 -12.66 -10.75 -5.68
C ARG A 141 -13.80 -9.88 -5.15
N TRP A 142 -13.77 -8.59 -5.47
CA TRP A 142 -14.81 -7.63 -5.10
C TRP A 142 -16.07 -7.80 -5.97
N GLY A 143 -15.91 -7.92 -7.29
CA GLY A 143 -17.05 -7.96 -8.20
C GLY A 143 -17.91 -6.70 -8.06
N THR A 144 -19.11 -6.86 -7.49
CA THR A 144 -20.12 -5.83 -7.23
C THR A 144 -20.16 -5.33 -5.77
N THR A 145 -19.19 -5.68 -4.91
CA THR A 145 -19.15 -5.21 -3.51
C THR A 145 -19.25 -3.69 -3.42
N ASN A 146 -20.12 -3.17 -2.55
CA ASN A 146 -20.13 -1.75 -2.22
C ASN A 146 -19.02 -1.42 -1.20
N LEU A 147 -18.09 -0.53 -1.58
CA LEU A 147 -16.96 -0.11 -0.74
C LEU A 147 -17.12 1.31 -0.17
N ILE A 148 -18.23 2.00 -0.49
CA ILE A 148 -18.42 3.43 -0.23
C ILE A 148 -18.65 3.73 1.26
N GLY A 149 -19.45 2.91 1.95
CA GLY A 149 -19.68 3.09 3.40
C GLY A 149 -18.54 2.58 4.29
N VAL A 150 -17.54 1.90 3.73
CA VAL A 150 -16.37 1.47 4.49
C VAL A 150 -15.48 2.67 4.81
N ASP A 151 -15.28 2.95 6.09
CA ASP A 151 -14.32 3.94 6.55
C ASP A 151 -12.88 3.41 6.42
N TRP A 152 -12.30 3.61 5.24
CA TRP A 152 -10.92 3.25 4.94
C TRP A 152 -9.88 4.07 5.70
N SER A 153 -10.25 5.18 6.36
CA SER A 153 -9.30 6.00 7.14
C SER A 153 -8.75 5.24 8.35
N GLN A 154 -9.48 4.25 8.84
CA GLN A 154 -9.06 3.30 9.89
C GLN A 154 -7.82 2.49 9.51
N VAL A 155 -7.55 2.30 8.21
CA VAL A 155 -6.57 1.36 7.67
C VAL A 155 -5.38 2.10 7.06
N TYR A 156 -4.36 2.33 7.87
CA TYR A 156 -3.11 2.98 7.43
C TYR A 156 -2.23 2.04 6.60
N PHE A 157 -2.35 0.73 6.80
CA PHE A 157 -1.69 -0.29 6.00
C PHE A 157 -2.44 -1.63 6.05
N LEU A 158 -2.39 -2.38 4.96
CA LEU A 158 -2.99 -3.71 4.89
C LEU A 158 -2.19 -4.73 5.71
N GLY A 159 -2.87 -5.78 6.19
CA GLY A 159 -2.22 -6.89 6.87
C GLY A 159 -1.17 -7.60 6.00
N ASP A 160 -1.32 -7.56 4.67
CA ASP A 160 -0.30 -8.06 3.74
C ASP A 160 1.03 -7.30 3.84
N GLU A 161 1.00 -6.01 4.19
CA GLU A 161 2.22 -5.24 4.41
C GLU A 161 2.93 -5.63 5.70
N ASP A 162 2.17 -5.86 6.77
CA ASP A 162 2.75 -6.27 8.05
C ASP A 162 3.34 -7.67 7.92
N TRP A 163 2.61 -8.59 7.31
CA TRP A 163 3.10 -9.91 6.92
C TRP A 163 4.37 -9.83 6.06
N ALA A 164 4.44 -8.91 5.08
CA ALA A 164 5.65 -8.70 4.29
C ALA A 164 6.86 -8.17 5.10
N ARG A 165 6.63 -7.29 6.08
CA ARG A 165 7.68 -6.80 7.00
C ARG A 165 8.21 -7.88 7.93
N GLN A 166 7.35 -8.81 8.35
CA GLN A 166 7.75 -9.99 9.12
C GLN A 166 8.56 -10.97 8.26
N GLN A 167 8.09 -11.26 7.04
CA GLN A 167 8.70 -12.27 6.16
C GLN A 167 10.03 -11.80 5.52
N LYS A 168 10.20 -10.50 5.24
CA LYS A 168 11.44 -9.89 4.71
C LYS A 168 11.99 -10.56 3.43
N THR A 169 11.11 -10.94 2.51
CA THR A 169 11.46 -11.51 1.18
C THR A 169 10.90 -10.68 0.02
N GLU A 170 11.52 -10.77 -1.15
CA GLU A 170 11.03 -10.11 -2.38
C GLU A 170 9.58 -10.50 -2.70
N GLU A 171 9.23 -11.79 -2.53
CA GLU A 171 7.89 -12.30 -2.85
C GLU A 171 6.83 -11.81 -1.86
N ALA A 172 7.16 -11.71 -0.57
CA ALA A 172 6.22 -11.16 0.40
C ALA A 172 5.92 -9.68 0.12
N TYR A 173 6.93 -8.88 -0.26
CA TYR A 173 6.70 -7.51 -0.69
C TYR A 173 5.93 -7.41 -2.02
N LYS A 174 6.12 -8.33 -2.99
CA LYS A 174 5.29 -8.39 -4.21
C LYS A 174 3.82 -8.66 -3.92
N ILE A 175 3.53 -9.55 -2.97
CA ILE A 175 2.17 -9.83 -2.48
C ILE A 175 1.54 -8.56 -1.90
N ALA A 176 2.25 -7.85 -1.01
CA ALA A 176 1.77 -6.60 -0.42
C ALA A 176 1.60 -5.46 -1.45
N VAL A 177 2.49 -5.36 -2.44
CA VAL A 177 2.37 -4.45 -3.60
C VAL A 177 1.09 -4.74 -4.37
N ARG A 178 0.77 -6.02 -4.61
CA ARG A 178 -0.40 -6.46 -5.38
C ARG A 178 -1.71 -6.18 -4.64
N ALA A 179 -1.79 -6.55 -3.36
CA ALA A 179 -2.96 -6.28 -2.51
C ALA A 179 -3.36 -4.80 -2.54
N ASN A 180 -2.36 -3.91 -2.33
CA ASN A 180 -2.56 -2.47 -2.39
C ASN A 180 -3.03 -1.96 -3.78
N ARG A 181 -2.54 -2.53 -4.89
CA ARG A 181 -3.01 -2.16 -6.24
C ARG A 181 -4.42 -2.66 -6.52
N GLN A 182 -4.75 -3.88 -6.12
CA GLN A 182 -6.08 -4.47 -6.29
C GLN A 182 -7.12 -3.65 -5.53
N LEU A 183 -6.82 -3.26 -4.28
CA LEU A 183 -7.69 -2.38 -3.50
C LEU A 183 -7.79 -0.97 -4.11
N MET A 184 -6.67 -0.35 -4.49
CA MET A 184 -6.66 0.95 -5.18
C MET A 184 -7.59 0.97 -6.40
N VAL A 185 -7.53 -0.05 -7.26
CA VAL A 185 -8.39 -0.14 -8.46
C VAL A 185 -9.87 -0.27 -8.08
N ALA A 186 -10.20 -1.12 -7.09
CA ALA A 186 -11.57 -1.30 -6.64
C ALA A 186 -12.16 0.01 -6.07
N LEU A 187 -11.39 0.72 -5.24
CA LEU A 187 -11.77 2.03 -4.69
C LEU A 187 -11.96 3.08 -5.80
N GLN A 188 -11.01 3.15 -6.74
CA GLN A 188 -11.08 4.10 -7.87
C GLN A 188 -12.30 3.84 -8.76
N SER A 189 -12.67 2.57 -9.00
CA SER A 189 -13.88 2.23 -9.77
C SER A 189 -15.19 2.66 -9.11
N GLN A 190 -15.17 3.05 -7.83
CA GLN A 190 -16.33 3.55 -7.07
C GLN A 190 -16.17 5.03 -6.69
N GLY A 191 -15.24 5.76 -7.31
CA GLY A 191 -15.02 7.19 -7.08
C GLY A 191 -14.31 7.54 -5.77
N LEU A 192 -13.83 6.55 -5.00
CA LEU A 192 -13.15 6.73 -3.70
C LEU A 192 -11.68 7.15 -3.90
N ASN A 193 -11.47 8.25 -4.65
CA ASN A 193 -10.17 8.66 -5.19
C ASN A 193 -9.12 8.97 -4.12
N GLU A 194 -9.50 9.53 -2.97
CA GLU A 194 -8.56 9.81 -1.87
C GLU A 194 -8.05 8.53 -1.21
N ASN A 195 -8.95 7.59 -0.91
CA ASN A 195 -8.62 6.27 -0.37
C ASN A 195 -7.78 5.47 -1.38
N ALA A 196 -8.15 5.51 -2.66
CA ALA A 196 -7.38 4.90 -3.74
C ALA A 196 -5.95 5.48 -3.79
N ALA A 197 -5.79 6.81 -3.72
CA ALA A 197 -4.48 7.46 -3.73
C ALA A 197 -3.60 7.07 -2.53
N HIS A 198 -4.19 6.85 -1.35
CA HIS A 198 -3.48 6.32 -0.18
C HIS A 198 -2.91 4.91 -0.44
N PHE A 199 -3.73 3.95 -0.88
CA PHE A 199 -3.25 2.60 -1.18
C PHE A 199 -2.34 2.54 -2.42
N ALA A 200 -2.51 3.44 -3.39
CA ALA A 200 -1.56 3.65 -4.49
C ALA A 200 -0.16 4.01 -3.96
N TYR A 201 -0.10 4.97 -3.04
CA TYR A 201 1.12 5.37 -2.34
C TYR A 201 1.74 4.19 -1.57
N ARG A 202 0.95 3.46 -0.76
CA ARG A 202 1.43 2.26 -0.06
C ARG A 202 2.10 1.25 -1.02
N SER A 203 1.46 0.97 -2.15
CA SER A 203 2.02 0.09 -3.19
C SER A 203 3.37 0.58 -3.72
N GLN A 204 3.52 1.88 -3.97
CA GLN A 204 4.77 2.47 -4.46
C GLN A 204 5.90 2.40 -3.42
N VAL A 205 5.60 2.58 -2.13
CA VAL A 205 6.59 2.38 -1.05
C VAL A 205 7.09 0.94 -1.01
N LEU A 206 6.18 -0.04 -1.05
CA LEU A 206 6.51 -1.47 -0.99
C LEU A 206 7.29 -1.90 -2.25
N GLN A 207 7.01 -1.29 -3.41
CA GLN A 207 7.76 -1.53 -4.65
C GLN A 207 9.25 -1.18 -4.49
N LYS A 208 9.62 -0.20 -3.65
CA LYS A 208 11.03 0.10 -3.33
C LYS A 208 11.71 -1.06 -2.62
N SER A 209 11.01 -1.72 -1.70
CA SER A 209 11.51 -2.94 -1.05
C SER A 209 11.72 -4.05 -2.07
N VAL A 210 10.73 -4.34 -2.94
CA VAL A 210 10.85 -5.35 -4.01
C VAL A 210 12.09 -5.11 -4.87
N LEU A 211 12.28 -3.90 -5.38
CA LEU A 211 13.45 -3.53 -6.19
C LEU A 211 14.75 -3.67 -5.38
N GLY A 212 14.72 -3.26 -4.10
CA GLY A 212 15.83 -3.37 -3.16
C GLY A 212 16.33 -4.79 -2.91
N TYR A 213 15.43 -5.77 -2.80
CA TYR A 213 15.82 -7.19 -2.79
C TYR A 213 16.34 -7.62 -4.16
N ARG A 214 15.63 -7.28 -5.24
CA ARG A 214 15.92 -7.77 -6.59
C ARG A 214 17.30 -7.38 -7.11
N PHE A 215 17.79 -6.15 -6.85
CA PHE A 215 19.15 -5.76 -7.28
C PHE A 215 20.28 -6.34 -6.41
N ARG A 216 19.97 -6.71 -5.17
CA ARG A 216 20.90 -7.37 -4.24
C ARG A 216 20.93 -8.89 -4.42
N SER A 217 19.87 -9.49 -4.97
CA SER A 217 19.77 -10.94 -5.12
C SER A 217 20.81 -11.50 -6.11
N PRO A 218 21.63 -12.50 -5.72
CA PRO A 218 22.58 -13.14 -6.62
C PRO A 218 21.90 -14.05 -7.66
N SER A 219 20.64 -14.47 -7.46
CA SER A 219 19.89 -15.29 -8.41
C SER A 219 19.34 -14.52 -9.62
N VAL A 220 19.50 -13.19 -9.65
CA VAL A 220 19.03 -12.32 -10.73
C VAL A 220 20.20 -11.98 -11.65
N THR A 221 19.98 -12.04 -12.96
CA THR A 221 21.00 -11.70 -13.98
C THR A 221 21.53 -10.29 -13.79
N LEU A 222 22.80 -10.04 -14.16
CA LEU A 222 23.43 -8.72 -14.01
C LEU A 222 22.60 -7.59 -14.64
N ARG A 223 22.10 -7.79 -15.86
CA ARG A 223 21.18 -6.84 -16.55
C ARG A 223 19.92 -6.57 -15.72
N GLY A 224 19.30 -7.60 -15.16
CA GLY A 224 18.12 -7.47 -14.29
C GLY A 224 18.42 -6.75 -12.98
N ARG A 225 19.60 -6.96 -12.39
CA ARG A 225 20.06 -6.25 -11.18
C ARG A 225 20.31 -4.78 -11.46
N VAL A 226 21.00 -4.44 -12.55
CA VAL A 226 21.22 -3.04 -12.99
C VAL A 226 19.89 -2.34 -13.26
N GLN A 227 18.97 -2.98 -13.97
CA GLN A 227 17.63 -2.44 -14.21
C GLN A 227 16.88 -2.18 -12.89
N ALA A 228 16.91 -3.12 -11.94
CA ALA A 228 16.26 -2.96 -10.65
C ALA A 228 16.93 -1.87 -9.78
N LEU A 229 18.25 -1.69 -9.88
CA LEU A 229 18.98 -0.60 -9.22
C LEU A 229 18.57 0.78 -9.78
N VAL A 230 18.54 0.93 -11.11
CA VAL A 230 18.10 2.17 -11.78
C VAL A 230 16.66 2.51 -11.38
N GLN A 231 15.75 1.52 -11.42
CA GLN A 231 14.35 1.70 -10.98
C GLN A 231 14.27 2.06 -9.49
N TRP A 232 15.12 1.48 -8.64
CA TRP A 232 15.15 1.78 -7.21
C TRP A 232 15.60 3.23 -6.95
N LEU A 233 16.71 3.66 -7.57
CA LEU A 233 17.20 5.04 -7.49
C LEU A 233 16.15 6.04 -8.01
N PHE A 234 15.54 5.75 -9.16
CA PHE A 234 14.50 6.61 -9.74
C PHE A 234 13.24 6.69 -8.84
N SER A 235 12.90 5.61 -8.13
CA SER A 235 11.79 5.64 -7.15
C SER A 235 12.07 6.56 -5.94
N TRP A 236 13.34 6.78 -5.59
CA TRP A 236 13.74 7.77 -4.58
C TRP A 236 13.71 9.19 -5.15
N LEU A 237 14.18 9.40 -6.37
CA LEU A 237 14.09 10.68 -7.08
C LEU A 237 12.63 11.16 -7.20
N LEU A 238 11.72 10.32 -7.69
CA LEU A 238 10.30 10.66 -7.80
C LEU A 238 9.66 11.00 -6.45
N PHE A 239 10.04 10.28 -5.39
CA PHE A 239 9.55 10.55 -4.03
C PHE A 239 10.03 11.89 -3.48
N LEU A 240 11.27 12.28 -3.78
CA LEU A 240 11.80 13.59 -3.41
C LEU A 240 11.08 14.71 -4.17
N LEU A 241 10.96 14.57 -5.50
CA LEU A 241 10.39 15.59 -6.38
C LEU A 241 8.87 15.75 -6.22
N ALA A 242 8.08 14.75 -6.60
CA ALA A 242 6.62 14.86 -6.62
C ALA A 242 5.97 14.70 -5.23
N GLY A 243 6.70 14.09 -4.29
CA GLY A 243 6.10 13.48 -3.11
C GLY A 243 5.13 12.34 -3.50
N TYR A 244 4.29 11.95 -2.56
CA TYR A 244 3.15 11.08 -2.86
C TYR A 244 1.86 11.90 -2.77
N GLY A 245 0.94 11.66 -3.71
CA GLY A 245 -0.23 12.51 -3.93
C GLY A 245 0.09 13.84 -4.64
N TYR A 246 1.14 13.89 -5.47
CA TYR A 246 1.47 15.01 -6.37
C TYR A 246 1.39 16.39 -5.70
N ARG A 247 2.23 16.63 -4.69
CA ARG A 247 2.22 17.85 -3.88
C ARG A 247 3.13 18.91 -4.52
N PRO A 248 2.62 19.91 -5.25
CA PRO A 248 3.46 20.79 -6.07
C PRO A 248 4.41 21.63 -5.20
N GLY A 249 4.00 21.98 -3.97
CA GLY A 249 4.84 22.68 -3.00
C GLY A 249 6.09 21.92 -2.55
N ARG A 250 6.11 20.57 -2.61
CA ARG A 250 7.34 19.80 -2.39
C ARG A 250 8.30 19.95 -3.56
N THR A 251 7.79 19.74 -4.78
CA THR A 251 8.57 19.93 -6.01
C THR A 251 9.15 21.34 -6.10
N PHE A 252 8.36 22.37 -5.76
CA PHE A 252 8.79 23.76 -5.70
C PHE A 252 9.87 24.01 -4.63
N LEU A 253 9.74 23.39 -3.44
CA LEU A 253 10.80 23.45 -2.43
C LEU A 253 12.08 22.73 -2.90
N THR A 254 11.98 21.58 -3.55
CA THR A 254 13.13 20.86 -4.11
C THR A 254 13.80 21.67 -5.23
N TYR A 255 13.02 22.31 -6.10
CA TYR A 255 13.50 23.26 -7.11
C TYR A 255 14.35 24.37 -6.47
N LEU A 256 13.84 25.05 -5.43
CA LEU A 256 14.58 26.11 -4.73
C LEU A 256 15.84 25.58 -4.01
N LEU A 257 15.78 24.38 -3.43
CA LEU A 257 16.92 23.77 -2.73
C LEU A 257 18.03 23.33 -3.69
N VAL A 258 17.69 22.85 -4.89
CA VAL A 258 18.69 22.49 -5.92
C VAL A 258 19.43 23.73 -6.38
N ILE A 259 18.70 24.79 -6.76
CA ILE A 259 19.28 26.07 -7.18
C ILE A 259 20.14 26.68 -6.06
N GLY A 260 19.63 26.73 -4.82
CA GLY A 260 20.43 27.22 -3.68
C GLY A 260 21.69 26.39 -3.43
N GLY A 261 21.64 25.07 -3.66
CA GLY A 261 22.79 24.18 -3.55
C GLY A 261 23.86 24.46 -4.61
N PHE A 262 23.48 24.52 -5.88
CA PHE A 262 24.42 24.83 -6.97
C PHE A 262 24.96 26.26 -6.89
N ALA A 263 24.14 27.25 -6.53
CA ALA A 263 24.60 28.60 -6.23
C ALA A 263 25.68 28.61 -5.13
N THR A 264 25.49 27.80 -4.08
CA THR A 264 26.50 27.60 -3.02
C THR A 264 27.78 26.96 -3.57
N THR A 265 27.66 25.97 -4.46
CA THR A 265 28.81 25.36 -5.15
C THR A 265 29.57 26.36 -6.02
N TYR A 266 28.90 27.20 -6.82
CA TYR A 266 29.55 28.24 -7.62
C TYR A 266 30.25 29.29 -6.75
N TYR A 267 29.60 29.73 -5.68
CA TYR A 267 30.15 30.70 -4.73
C TYR A 267 31.45 30.21 -4.07
N PHE A 268 31.47 28.97 -3.55
CA PHE A 268 32.63 28.43 -2.84
C PHE A 268 33.73 27.88 -3.76
N LEU A 269 33.39 27.31 -4.92
CA LEU A 269 34.41 26.81 -5.85
C LEU A 269 35.08 27.93 -6.67
N GLY A 270 34.55 29.16 -6.65
CA GLY A 270 35.16 30.29 -7.35
C GLY A 270 35.32 30.03 -8.85
N LEU A 271 34.35 29.34 -9.45
CA LEU A 271 34.38 28.90 -10.85
C LEU A 271 34.16 30.08 -11.80
N THR A 272 35.17 30.96 -11.89
CA THR A 272 35.33 31.98 -12.92
C THR A 272 36.81 32.27 -13.09
N ASP A 273 37.46 31.64 -14.08
CA ASP A 273 38.73 32.13 -14.65
C ASP A 273 38.48 32.82 -15.99
N ILE A 274 37.45 33.66 -16.03
CA ILE A 274 37.14 34.56 -17.15
C ILE A 274 36.81 35.95 -16.58
N GLY A 275 37.83 36.61 -16.05
CA GLY A 275 37.81 38.07 -15.97
C GLY A 275 37.76 38.65 -17.40
N PRO A 276 37.14 39.83 -17.64
CA PRO A 276 36.88 40.36 -18.98
C PRO A 276 38.13 40.66 -19.85
N HIS A 277 39.34 40.43 -19.33
CA HIS A 277 40.62 40.75 -19.96
C HIS A 277 41.66 39.61 -19.91
N GLY A 278 41.26 38.37 -19.58
CA GLY A 278 42.17 37.21 -19.68
C GLY A 278 43.35 37.19 -18.71
N VAL A 279 43.18 37.79 -17.52
CA VAL A 279 44.16 37.76 -16.43
C VAL A 279 43.61 36.89 -15.30
N PRO A 280 44.33 35.83 -14.86
CA PRO A 280 43.87 35.01 -13.75
C PRO A 280 44.00 35.74 -12.42
N GLY A 281 42.89 35.84 -11.71
CA GLY A 281 42.78 36.48 -10.40
C GLY A 281 41.58 35.93 -9.64
N PRO A 282 41.58 35.97 -8.29
CA PRO A 282 40.56 35.32 -7.47
C PRO A 282 39.25 36.13 -7.43
N HIS A 283 38.56 36.18 -8.57
CA HIS A 283 37.19 36.69 -8.64
C HIS A 283 36.24 35.64 -8.08
N TYR A 284 36.04 35.68 -6.76
CA TYR A 284 34.94 34.94 -6.15
C TYR A 284 33.62 35.60 -6.58
N LEU A 285 32.76 34.84 -7.26
CA LEU A 285 31.39 35.25 -7.57
C LEU A 285 30.71 35.77 -6.30
N SER A 286 30.05 36.93 -6.36
CA SER A 286 29.15 37.31 -5.29
C SER A 286 28.01 36.30 -5.18
N TRP A 287 27.39 36.18 -4.00
CA TRP A 287 26.24 35.29 -3.81
C TRP A 287 25.11 35.55 -4.83
N TYR A 288 24.89 36.82 -5.21
CA TYR A 288 23.93 37.20 -6.24
C TYR A 288 24.31 36.64 -7.61
N GLU A 289 25.56 36.80 -8.05
CA GLU A 289 26.02 36.30 -9.35
C GLU A 289 26.00 34.76 -9.39
N ALA A 290 26.46 34.10 -8.33
CA ALA A 290 26.42 32.65 -8.20
C ALA A 290 24.97 32.09 -8.27
N PHE A 291 24.01 32.79 -7.65
CA PHE A 291 22.59 32.46 -7.74
C PHE A 291 22.02 32.67 -9.15
N VAL A 292 22.38 33.77 -9.83
CA VAL A 292 21.97 34.02 -11.23
C VAL A 292 22.55 32.98 -12.18
N VAL A 293 23.82 32.57 -12.00
CA VAL A 293 24.45 31.49 -12.77
C VAL A 293 23.69 30.18 -12.60
N SER A 294 23.44 29.75 -11.36
CA SER A 294 22.67 28.52 -11.07
C SER A 294 21.25 28.58 -11.65
N MET A 295 20.49 29.66 -11.40
CA MET A 295 19.18 29.89 -12.02
C MET A 295 19.20 29.75 -13.56
N THR A 296 20.27 30.18 -14.22
CA THR A 296 20.41 30.12 -15.68
C THR A 296 20.85 28.74 -16.18
N ALA A 297 21.76 28.08 -15.46
CA ALA A 297 22.23 26.73 -15.76
C ALA A 297 21.13 25.68 -15.56
N PHE A 298 20.35 25.78 -14.48
CA PHE A 298 19.23 24.89 -14.15
C PHE A 298 18.23 24.73 -15.31
N HIS A 299 17.85 25.83 -15.96
CA HIS A 299 16.92 25.84 -17.11
C HIS A 299 17.61 25.51 -18.45
N GLY A 300 18.85 25.00 -18.44
CA GLY A 300 19.65 24.72 -19.63
C GLY A 300 20.02 25.94 -20.46
N ARG A 301 19.93 27.17 -19.90
CA ARG A 301 20.22 28.42 -20.63
C ARG A 301 21.67 28.92 -20.47
N GLY A 302 22.48 28.26 -19.65
CA GLY A 302 23.90 28.57 -19.47
C GLY A 302 24.79 28.28 -20.68
N PHE A 303 24.29 27.56 -21.70
CA PHE A 303 25.03 27.20 -22.92
C PHE A 303 25.08 28.31 -23.97
N ILE A 304 25.50 29.53 -23.58
CA ILE A 304 25.87 30.54 -24.58
C ILE A 304 27.17 30.08 -25.23
N VAL A 305 27.09 29.75 -26.53
CA VAL A 305 28.22 29.22 -27.31
C VAL A 305 29.35 30.24 -27.32
N GLY A 306 30.48 29.90 -26.68
CA GLY A 306 31.70 30.72 -26.69
C GLY A 306 32.52 30.74 -25.40
N THR A 307 31.94 30.37 -24.24
CA THR A 307 32.60 30.56 -22.93
C THR A 307 33.18 29.30 -22.28
N PHE A 308 32.88 28.10 -22.78
CA PHE A 308 33.21 26.83 -22.10
C PHE A 308 33.99 25.87 -22.99
N SER A 309 35.12 25.37 -22.46
CA SER A 309 35.91 24.31 -23.10
C SER A 309 35.47 22.92 -22.59
N PRO A 310 35.50 21.84 -23.39
CA PRO A 310 35.10 20.49 -22.96
C PRO A 310 35.87 19.86 -21.78
N GLY A 311 36.90 20.53 -21.26
CA GLY A 311 37.63 20.14 -20.04
C GLY A 311 37.39 21.04 -18.82
N ASP A 312 36.53 22.05 -18.92
CA ASP A 312 36.27 23.02 -17.86
C ASP A 312 35.39 22.40 -16.73
N PRO A 313 35.85 22.40 -15.47
CA PRO A 313 35.04 21.96 -14.32
C PRO A 313 33.69 22.70 -14.20
N GLN A 314 33.62 23.98 -14.59
CA GLN A 314 32.38 24.75 -14.54
C GLN A 314 31.35 24.24 -15.55
N ALA A 315 31.77 23.89 -16.75
CA ALA A 315 30.92 23.29 -17.77
C ALA A 315 30.35 21.95 -17.31
N LEU A 316 31.15 21.13 -16.60
CA LEU A 316 30.68 19.88 -16.01
C LEU A 316 29.63 20.12 -14.93
N VAL A 317 29.85 21.06 -14.00
CA VAL A 317 28.88 21.42 -12.94
C VAL A 317 27.58 21.95 -13.56
N ALA A 318 27.67 22.86 -14.52
CA ALA A 318 26.50 23.43 -15.22
C ALA A 318 25.72 22.40 -16.03
N ALA A 319 26.40 21.45 -16.69
CA ALA A 319 25.74 20.37 -17.41
C ALA A 319 25.02 19.39 -16.48
N ILE A 320 25.60 19.09 -15.32
CA ILE A 320 24.95 18.29 -14.27
C ILE A 320 23.73 19.03 -13.72
N GLU A 321 23.85 20.34 -13.42
CA GLU A 321 22.74 21.16 -12.95
C GLU A 321 21.60 21.22 -13.97
N ALA A 322 21.89 21.50 -15.24
CA ALA A 322 20.89 21.53 -16.31
C ALA A 322 20.13 20.20 -16.46
N PHE A 323 20.83 19.07 -16.30
CA PHE A 323 20.20 17.75 -16.33
C PHE A 323 19.29 17.50 -15.11
N VAL A 324 19.71 17.91 -13.92
CA VAL A 324 18.88 17.84 -12.70
C VAL A 324 17.68 18.79 -12.82
N GLY A 325 17.88 20.00 -13.33
CA GLY A 325 16.84 21.00 -13.55
C GLY A 325 15.75 20.50 -14.50
N LEU A 326 16.13 19.96 -15.66
CA LEU A 326 15.21 19.32 -16.60
C LEU A 326 14.36 18.21 -15.94
N LEU A 327 14.97 17.36 -15.10
CA LEU A 327 14.24 16.31 -14.37
C LEU A 327 13.25 16.90 -13.34
N VAL A 328 13.63 17.96 -12.64
CA VAL A 328 12.77 18.68 -11.70
C VAL A 328 11.60 19.35 -12.43
N GLU A 329 11.87 20.07 -13.52
CA GLU A 329 10.89 20.78 -14.34
C GLU A 329 9.86 19.84 -14.96
N VAL A 330 10.30 18.77 -15.63
CA VAL A 330 9.39 17.77 -16.22
C VAL A 330 8.53 17.13 -15.14
N THR A 331 9.09 16.85 -13.96
CA THR A 331 8.32 16.31 -12.83
C THR A 331 7.33 17.34 -12.27
N PHE A 332 7.70 18.62 -12.20
CA PHE A 332 6.82 19.71 -11.75
C PHE A 332 5.66 19.93 -12.71
N ILE A 333 5.93 20.00 -14.02
CA ILE A 333 4.92 20.13 -15.06
C ILE A 333 3.96 18.94 -15.01
N ALA A 334 4.46 17.70 -14.99
CA ALA A 334 3.61 16.51 -14.89
C ALA A 334 2.74 16.52 -13.62
N THR A 335 3.33 16.88 -12.47
CA THR A 335 2.64 16.99 -11.17
C THR A 335 1.54 18.05 -11.19
N LEU A 336 1.82 19.22 -11.77
CA LEU A 336 0.89 20.34 -11.87
C LEU A 336 -0.24 20.05 -12.88
N THR A 337 0.10 19.54 -14.06
CA THR A 337 -0.84 19.12 -15.10
C THR A 337 -1.80 18.05 -14.55
N GLN A 338 -1.29 17.00 -13.89
CA GLN A 338 -2.17 16.00 -13.29
C GLN A 338 -3.11 16.64 -12.27
N ARG A 339 -2.60 17.46 -11.34
CA ARG A 339 -3.44 18.07 -10.30
C ARG A 339 -4.48 19.06 -10.83
N LEU A 340 -4.21 19.76 -11.93
CA LEU A 340 -5.15 20.71 -12.54
C LEU A 340 -6.22 20.03 -13.41
N PHE A 341 -5.87 18.92 -14.08
CA PHE A 341 -6.72 18.33 -15.13
C PHE A 341 -7.25 16.91 -14.82
N SER A 342 -6.80 16.21 -13.77
CA SER A 342 -7.33 14.89 -13.40
C SER A 342 -8.49 14.96 -12.41
N LYS A 343 -9.50 15.79 -12.69
CA LYS A 343 -10.78 15.81 -11.97
C LYS A 343 -11.77 14.82 -12.58
#